data_AF-A0A3C0JJI7-F1
#
_entry.id   AF-A0A3C0JJI7-F1
#
_cell.length_a   1.000
_cell.length_b   1.000
_cell.length_c   1.000
_cell.angle_alpha   90.00
_cell.angle_beta   90.00
_cell.angle_gamma   90.00
#
_symmetry.space_group_name_H-M   'P 1'
#
loop_
_entity.id
_entity.type
_entity.pdbx_description
1 polymer ?
#
loop_
_entity_poly.entity_id
_entity_poly.type
_entity_poly.pdbx_seq_one_letter_code
_entity_poly.pdbx_strand_id
1 'polypeptide(L)' 'MSNLIKVINAAWEQRSELAPTSVDAEIVEAIEHCIDGLDSGELRVAEPKEGNWVVNDWLKKAVLLS' A
#
# COMPACT_ATOMS: atom_id res chain seq x y z
N MET A 1 -0.94 11.01 1.61
CA MET A 1 -1.76 9.84 2.04
C MET A 1 -2.94 9.54 1.13
N SER A 2 -3.89 10.46 0.87
CA SER A 2 -5.06 10.16 0.00
C SER A 2 -4.68 9.69 -1.40
N ASN A 3 -3.60 10.22 -2.00
CA ASN A 3 -3.13 9.75 -3.31
C ASN A 3 -2.57 8.31 -3.25
N LEU A 4 -1.68 8.04 -2.29
CA LEU A 4 -1.06 6.72 -2.08
C LEU A 4 -2.11 5.60 -1.92
N ILE A 5 -3.15 5.86 -1.11
CA ILE A 5 -4.25 4.91 -0.89
C ILE A 5 -5.00 4.62 -2.20
N LYS A 6 -5.22 5.63 -3.05
CA LYS A 6 -5.90 5.46 -4.34
C LYS A 6 -5.06 4.61 -5.29
N VAL A 7 -3.77 4.93 -5.43
CA VAL A 7 -2.84 4.20 -6.32
C VAL A 7 -2.76 2.73 -5.91
N ILE A 8 -2.55 2.43 -4.63
CA ILE A 8 -2.45 1.05 -4.14
C ILE A 8 -3.76 0.27 -4.33
N ASN A 9 -4.93 0.90 -4.10
CA ASN A 9 -6.20 0.21 -4.34
C ASN A 9 -6.44 -0.06 -5.83
N ALA A 10 -6.13 0.90 -6.71
CA ALA A 10 -6.27 0.72 -8.15
C ALA A 10 -5.33 -0.38 -8.67
N ALA A 11 -4.06 -0.37 -8.23
CA ALA A 11 -3.09 -1.42 -8.54
C ALA A 11 -3.57 -2.79 -8.05
N TRP A 12 -4.14 -2.87 -6.85
CA TRP A 12 -4.68 -4.11 -6.30
C TRP A 12 -5.86 -4.69 -7.10
N GLU A 13 -6.75 -3.82 -7.58
CA GLU A 13 -7.89 -4.20 -8.42
C GLU A 13 -7.43 -4.83 -9.74
N GLN A 14 -6.33 -4.33 -10.30
CA GLN A 14 -5.75 -4.78 -11.58
C GLN A 14 -4.56 -5.72 -11.40
N ARG A 15 -4.32 -6.26 -10.19
CA ARG A 15 -3.10 -7.02 -9.86
C ARG A 15 -2.84 -8.24 -10.74
N SER A 16 -3.87 -8.83 -11.35
CA SER A 16 -3.74 -9.95 -12.27
C SER A 16 -3.07 -9.57 -13.60
N GLU A 17 -3.07 -8.28 -13.92
CA GLU A 17 -2.48 -7.70 -15.13
C GLU A 17 -1.09 -7.11 -14.87
N LEU A 18 -0.72 -6.96 -13.59
CA LEU A 18 0.58 -6.45 -13.20
C LEU A 18 1.66 -7.53 -13.39
N ALA A 19 2.73 -7.15 -14.10
CA ALA A 19 3.93 -7.94 -14.23
C ALA A 19 5.14 -7.07 -13.85
N PRO A 20 6.20 -7.63 -13.24
CA PRO A 20 7.39 -6.88 -12.83
C PRO A 20 8.05 -6.10 -13.98
N THR A 21 7.87 -6.56 -15.22
CA THR A 21 8.45 -5.96 -16.42
C THR A 21 7.63 -4.85 -17.05
N SER A 22 6.39 -4.63 -16.63
CA SER A 22 5.44 -3.71 -17.28
C SER A 22 4.58 -2.92 -16.31
N VAL A 23 4.92 -2.91 -15.02
CA VAL A 23 4.22 -2.12 -14.01
C VAL A 23 4.63 -0.64 -14.13
N ASP A 24 3.66 0.25 -14.01
CA ASP A 24 3.90 1.69 -14.08
C ASP A 24 4.79 2.17 -12.92
N ALA A 25 5.70 3.10 -13.23
CA ALA A 25 6.64 3.64 -12.23
C ALA A 25 5.94 4.27 -11.02
N GLU A 26 4.78 4.90 -11.22
CA GLU A 26 3.98 5.46 -10.13
C GLU A 26 3.48 4.39 -9.14
N ILE A 27 3.13 3.20 -9.65
CA ILE A 27 2.69 2.08 -8.80
C ILE A 27 3.87 1.56 -7.99
N VAL A 28 5.04 1.39 -8.62
CA VAL A 28 6.26 0.94 -7.95
C VAL A 28 6.66 1.91 -6.85
N GLU A 29 6.74 3.20 -7.16
CA GLU A 29 7.11 4.24 -6.19
C GLU A 29 6.10 4.32 -5.03
N ALA A 30 4.80 4.13 -5.31
CA ALA A 30 3.79 4.06 -4.27
C ALA A 30 3.96 2.83 -3.36
N ILE A 31 4.28 1.66 -3.92
CA ILE A 31 4.53 0.44 -3.15
C ILE A 31 5.78 0.64 -2.28
N GLU A 32 6.89 1.08 -2.86
CA GLU A 32 8.15 1.33 -2.14
C GLU A 32 7.94 2.29 -0.97
N HIS A 33 7.24 3.41 -1.19
CA HIS A 33 6.89 4.36 -0.12
C HIS A 33 6.07 3.71 1.00
N CYS A 34 5.17 2.76 0.70
CA CYS A 34 4.45 2.02 1.73
C CYS A 34 5.38 1.12 2.53
N ILE A 35 6.29 0.42 1.86
CA ILE A 35 7.23 -0.51 2.49
C ILE A 35 8.20 0.27 3.39
N ASP A 36 8.77 1.37 2.90
CA ASP A 36 9.66 2.24 3.68
C ASP A 36 8.95 2.85 4.90
N GLY A 37 7.69 3.27 4.73
CA GLY A 37 6.88 3.76 5.83
C GLY A 37 6.57 2.67 6.87
N LEU A 38 6.36 1.42 6.44
CA LEU A 38 6.18 0.28 7.35
C LEU A 38 7.48 -0.08 8.08
N ASP A 39 8.62 -0.06 7.39
CA ASP A 39 9.94 -0.39 7.94
C ASP A 39 10.39 0.64 8.99
N SER A 40 10.24 1.93 8.67
CA SER A 40 10.51 3.04 9.59
C SER A 40 9.51 3.14 10.75
N GLY A 41 8.34 2.51 10.62
CA GLY A 41 7.25 2.56 11.60
C GLY A 41 6.38 3.83 11.52
N GLU A 42 6.60 4.68 10.52
CA GLU A 42 5.73 5.83 10.21
C GLU A 42 4.32 5.38 9.79
N LEU A 43 4.22 4.23 9.13
CA LEU A 43 2.99 3.56 8.74
C LEU A 43 2.82 2.27 9.54
N ARG A 44 1.57 1.87 9.74
CA ARG A 44 1.22 0.62 10.43
C ARG A 44 -0.07 0.02 9.90
N VAL A 45 -0.05 -1.29 9.71
CA VAL A 45 -1.19 -2.06 9.19
C VAL A 45 -2.42 -1.96 10.08
N ALA A 46 -2.24 -1.84 11.40
CA ALA A 46 -3.31 -1.59 12.33
C ALA A 46 -2.87 -0.56 13.37
N GLU A 47 -3.80 0.30 13.79
CA GLU A 47 -3.55 1.34 14.78
C GLU A 47 -4.78 1.57 15.66
N PRO A 48 -4.60 1.97 16.94
CA PRO A 48 -5.72 2.34 17.79
C PRO A 48 -6.31 3.70 17.35
N LYS A 49 -7.62 3.74 17.10
CA LYS A 49 -8.41 4.97 16.91
C LYS A 49 -9.66 4.88 17.78
N GLU A 50 -9.90 5.92 18.59
CA GLU A 50 -11.10 6.04 19.44
C GLU A 50 -11.37 4.77 20.27
N GLY A 51 -10.32 4.19 20.85
CA GLY A 51 -10.41 2.99 21.69
C GLY A 51 -10.60 1.67 20.94
N ASN A 52 -10.65 1.68 19.61
CA ASN A 52 -10.76 0.49 18.76
C ASN A 52 -9.53 0.33 17.88
N TRP A 53 -9.20 -0.89 17.48
CA TRP A 53 -8.19 -1.13 16.45
C TRP A 53 -8.79 -0.94 15.07
N VAL A 54 -8.19 -0.04 14.28
CA VAL A 54 -8.55 0.17 12.87
C VAL A 54 -7.45 -0.42 12.00
N VAL A 55 -7.88 -1.18 10.99
CA VAL A 55 -6.97 -1.81 10.03
C VAL A 55 -6.87 -0.97 8.76
N ASN A 56 -5.65 -0.59 8.42
CA ASN A 56 -5.28 0.04 7.16
C ASN A 56 -5.08 -1.05 6.08
N ASP A 57 -6.19 -1.62 5.57
CA ASP A 57 -6.15 -2.76 4.64
C ASP A 57 -5.31 -2.50 3.38
N TRP A 58 -5.27 -1.25 2.91
CA TRP A 58 -4.44 -0.84 1.77
C TRP A 58 -2.94 -1.09 2.00
N LEU A 59 -2.44 -1.04 3.24
CA LEU A 59 -1.05 -1.40 3.52
C LEU A 59 -0.79 -2.90 3.36
N LYS A 60 -1.78 -3.75 3.62
CA LYS A 60 -1.65 -5.20 3.34
C LYS A 60 -1.62 -5.45 1.84
N LYS A 61 -2.43 -4.72 1.07
CA LYS A 61 -2.41 -4.78 -0.40
C LYS A 61 -1.04 -4.37 -0.94
N ALA A 62 -0.44 -3.29 -0.41
CA ALA A 62 0.91 -2.87 -0.78
C ALA A 62 1.95 -3.98 -0.51
N VAL A 63 1.91 -4.63 0.65
CA VAL A 63 2.80 -5.77 0.99
C VAL A 63 2.61 -6.97 0.06
N LEU A 64 1.40 -7.20 -0.44
CA LEU A 64 1.13 -8.29 -1.38
C LEU A 64 1.48 -7.93 -2.83
N LEU A 65 1.70 -6.65 -3.14
CA LEU A 65 2.08 -6.15 -4.46
C LEU A 65 3.61 -5.96 -4.63
N SER A 66 4.38 -5.92 -3.53
CA SER A 66 5.84 -5.76 -3.55
C SER A 66 6.58 -6.97 -4.12
#